data_AF-A0A151IP32-F1
#
_entry.id   AF-A0A151IP32-F1
#
_cell.length_a   1.000
_cell.length_b   1.000
_cell.length_c   1.000
_cell.angle_alpha   90.00
_cell.angle_beta   90.00
_cell.angle_gamma   90.00
#
_symmetry.space_group_name_H-M   'P 1'
#
loop_
_entity.id
_entity.type
_entity.pdbx_description
1 polymer ?
#
loop_
_entity_poly.entity_id
_entity_poly.type
_entity_poly.pdbx_seq_one_letter_code
_entity_poly.pdbx_strand_id
1 'polypeptide(L)'
;MVDVAVPDKLESGYKKLVESDSKSLLKKHLTKEIVDQLKTRKTSFGSTLLDVIQSGLENHDSGVGIYAPDAEAYTVFTKVLPPKDFRPTTSAISILPVRLMTAVNEIEKRLSFSHDCFGSLMFCPRNLGTSMRVSVHIKMPNLANKAKLAEVAAKHNLQVRDSHGEHTEAEGGIYDTSNERRLSLIEYQAVKEIIDGIAELIKI
;
A
#
# COMPACT_ATOMS: atom_id res chain seq x y z
N MET A 1 9.22 -8.84 28.22
CA MET A 1 9.18 -10.10 27.46
C MET A 1 7.99 -10.08 26.52
N VAL A 2 8.04 -10.82 25.40
CA VAL A 2 6.84 -11.08 24.58
C VAL A 2 5.94 -12.05 25.35
N ASP A 3 4.62 -11.85 25.29
CA ASP A 3 3.66 -12.78 25.89
C ASP A 3 3.90 -14.18 25.29
N VAL A 4 3.92 -15.20 26.14
CA VAL A 4 4.20 -16.59 25.75
C VAL A 4 3.24 -17.07 24.65
N ALA A 5 2.02 -16.50 24.57
CA ALA A 5 1.04 -16.83 23.55
C ALA A 5 1.33 -16.28 22.14
N VAL A 6 2.17 -15.24 22.01
CA VAL A 6 2.41 -14.58 20.71
C VAL A 6 3.28 -15.43 19.77
N PRO A 7 4.41 -16.03 20.21
CA PRO A 7 5.16 -16.97 19.38
C PRO A 7 4.32 -18.13 18.86
N ASP A 8 3.47 -18.73 19.70
CA ASP A 8 2.62 -19.86 19.28
C ASP A 8 1.61 -19.46 18.19
N LYS A 9 1.00 -18.26 18.33
CA LYS A 9 0.13 -17.69 17.30
C LYS A 9 0.88 -17.42 15.99
N LEU A 10 2.10 -16.91 16.07
CA LEU A 10 2.95 -16.67 14.89
C LEU A 10 3.28 -17.97 14.15
N GLU A 11 3.68 -19.01 14.87
CA GLU A 11 4.00 -20.31 14.27
C GLU A 11 2.75 -20.96 13.65
N SER A 12 1.61 -20.94 14.35
CA SER A 12 0.35 -21.47 13.82
C SER A 12 -0.14 -20.68 12.61
N GLY A 13 -0.05 -19.35 12.64
CA GLY A 13 -0.46 -18.49 11.53
C GLY A 13 0.44 -18.67 10.32
N TYR A 14 1.76 -18.73 10.52
CA TYR A 14 2.72 -18.98 9.45
C TYR A 14 2.43 -20.30 8.73
N LYS A 15 2.17 -21.38 9.46
CA LYS A 15 1.81 -22.67 8.88
C LYS A 15 0.58 -22.58 7.97
N LYS A 16 -0.49 -21.94 8.45
CA LYS A 16 -1.72 -21.72 7.66
C LYS A 16 -1.47 -20.88 6.40
N LEU A 17 -0.65 -19.83 6.52
CA LEU A 17 -0.32 -18.97 5.39
C LEU A 17 0.45 -19.74 4.31
N VAL A 18 1.42 -20.57 4.69
CA VAL A 18 2.19 -21.40 3.76
C VAL A 18 1.29 -22.42 3.04
N GLU A 19 0.37 -23.05 3.77
CA GLU A 19 -0.58 -24.04 3.23
C GLU A 19 -1.70 -23.41 2.37
N SER A 20 -1.92 -22.11 2.46
CA SER A 20 -2.96 -21.40 1.69
C SER A 20 -2.57 -21.16 0.23
N ASP A 21 -3.55 -20.80 -0.62
CA ASP A 21 -3.30 -20.31 -1.99
C ASP A 21 -3.05 -18.78 -2.07
N SER A 22 -2.71 -18.14 -0.93
CA SER A 22 -2.50 -16.69 -0.88
C SER A 22 -1.45 -16.22 -1.91
N LYS A 23 -1.69 -15.06 -2.51
CA LYS A 23 -0.77 -14.35 -3.41
C LYS A 23 -0.19 -13.08 -2.76
N SER A 24 -0.39 -12.93 -1.46
CA SER A 24 0.02 -11.75 -0.70
C SER A 24 1.54 -11.52 -0.73
N LEU A 25 1.95 -10.25 -0.67
CA LEU A 25 3.35 -9.92 -0.45
C LEU A 25 3.87 -10.44 0.90
N LEU A 26 3.00 -10.54 1.91
CA LEU A 26 3.32 -11.22 3.17
C LEU A 26 3.80 -12.64 2.91
N LYS A 27 3.01 -13.48 2.23
CA LYS A 27 3.40 -14.87 1.94
C LYS A 27 4.65 -14.94 1.07
N LYS A 28 4.80 -14.02 0.11
CA LYS A 28 5.97 -13.95 -0.78
C LYS A 28 7.29 -13.74 -0.01
N HIS A 29 7.29 -12.93 1.04
CA HIS A 29 8.52 -12.49 1.73
C HIS A 29 8.71 -13.04 3.14
N LEU A 30 7.65 -13.51 3.80
CA LEU A 30 7.74 -14.07 5.14
C LEU A 30 8.29 -15.51 5.07
N THR A 31 9.55 -15.70 5.45
CA THR A 31 10.18 -17.03 5.58
C THR A 31 10.20 -17.47 7.04
N LYS A 32 10.32 -18.79 7.27
CA LYS A 32 10.49 -19.34 8.63
C LYS A 32 11.67 -18.71 9.37
N GLU A 33 12.79 -18.50 8.66
CA GLU A 33 13.96 -17.82 9.20
C GLU A 33 13.65 -16.40 9.68
N ILE A 34 12.88 -15.64 8.91
CA ILE A 34 12.46 -14.28 9.27
C ILE A 34 11.52 -14.31 10.49
N VAL A 35 10.58 -15.26 10.55
CA VAL A 35 9.71 -15.45 11.73
C VAL A 35 10.56 -15.74 12.97
N ASP A 36 11.51 -16.65 12.88
CA ASP A 36 12.38 -17.01 14.02
C ASP A 36 13.24 -15.85 14.51
N GLN A 37 13.73 -15.00 13.60
CA GLN A 37 14.54 -13.82 13.94
C GLN A 37 13.72 -12.69 14.56
N LEU A 38 12.44 -12.56 14.20
CA LEU A 38 11.60 -11.42 14.57
C LEU A 38 10.55 -11.73 15.65
N LYS A 39 10.19 -12.99 15.90
CA LYS A 39 9.09 -13.37 16.81
C LYS A 39 9.25 -12.92 18.28
N THR A 40 10.47 -12.62 18.71
CA THR A 40 10.77 -12.14 20.07
C THR A 40 11.01 -10.63 20.14
N ARG A 41 11.02 -9.93 19.01
CA ARG A 41 11.28 -8.49 18.93
C ARG A 41 10.02 -7.69 19.30
N LYS A 42 10.24 -6.50 19.85
CA LYS A 42 9.21 -5.51 20.18
C LYS A 42 9.71 -4.11 19.87
N THR A 43 8.79 -3.22 19.51
CA THR A 43 9.02 -1.77 19.51
C THR A 43 8.99 -1.24 20.94
N SER A 44 9.44 0.00 21.15
CA SER A 44 9.34 0.73 22.42
C SER A 44 7.88 0.92 22.88
N PHE A 45 6.93 0.91 21.94
CA PHE A 45 5.48 0.91 22.20
C PHE A 45 4.92 -0.47 22.54
N GLY A 46 5.73 -1.52 22.48
CA GLY A 46 5.35 -2.89 22.82
C GLY A 46 4.77 -3.70 21.66
N SER A 47 4.69 -3.12 20.46
CA SER A 47 4.19 -3.78 19.26
C SER A 47 5.09 -4.94 18.82
N THR A 48 4.48 -6.02 18.37
CA THR A 48 5.11 -7.29 18.02
C THR A 48 5.02 -7.58 16.52
N LEU A 49 5.72 -8.62 16.06
CA LEU A 49 5.54 -9.13 14.70
C LEU A 49 4.09 -9.56 14.44
N LEU A 50 3.38 -10.08 15.44
CA LEU A 50 1.99 -10.50 15.27
C LEU A 50 1.11 -9.30 14.88
N ASP A 51 1.26 -8.18 15.58
CA ASP A 51 0.53 -6.94 15.27
C ASP A 51 0.81 -6.45 13.84
N VAL A 52 2.01 -6.73 13.32
CA VAL A 52 2.43 -6.35 11.96
C VAL A 52 1.78 -7.22 10.88
N ILE A 53 1.62 -8.53 11.12
CA ILE A 53 1.23 -9.49 10.07
C ILE A 53 -0.15 -10.14 10.28
N GLN A 54 -0.80 -9.92 11.43
CA GLN A 54 -2.06 -10.60 11.80
C GLN A 54 -3.12 -10.50 10.71
N SER A 55 -3.28 -9.32 10.10
CA SER A 55 -4.25 -9.13 9.02
C SER A 55 -4.00 -10.08 7.85
N GLY A 56 -2.76 -10.27 7.40
CA GLY A 56 -2.43 -11.20 6.30
C GLY A 56 -2.44 -12.68 6.71
N LEU A 57 -2.31 -12.99 8.00
CA LEU A 57 -2.48 -14.34 8.54
C LEU A 57 -3.96 -14.75 8.63
N GLU A 58 -4.85 -13.79 8.83
CA GLU A 58 -6.30 -14.03 8.96
C GLU A 58 -7.03 -13.89 7.61
N ASN A 59 -6.54 -13.01 6.72
CA ASN A 59 -7.18 -12.68 5.45
C ASN A 59 -6.26 -13.05 4.27
N HIS A 60 -6.30 -14.32 3.85
CA HIS A 60 -5.40 -14.87 2.83
C HIS A 60 -5.61 -14.29 1.42
N ASP A 61 -6.72 -13.61 1.18
CA ASP A 61 -7.04 -12.84 -0.03
C ASP A 61 -6.37 -11.46 -0.08
N SER A 62 -5.68 -11.06 0.98
CA SER A 62 -4.92 -9.80 1.05
C SER A 62 -3.88 -9.67 -0.08
N GLY A 63 -3.81 -8.49 -0.70
CA GLY A 63 -2.73 -8.16 -1.64
C GLY A 63 -1.36 -7.98 -0.97
N VAL A 64 -1.33 -7.35 0.22
CA VAL A 64 -0.09 -7.13 0.99
C VAL A 64 -0.11 -7.91 2.30
N GLY A 65 -1.07 -7.64 3.19
CA GLY A 65 -1.24 -8.36 4.45
C GLY A 65 -0.33 -7.93 5.60
N ILE A 66 0.29 -6.74 5.51
CA ILE A 66 1.26 -6.23 6.49
C ILE A 66 0.90 -4.79 6.84
N TYR A 67 0.94 -4.43 8.12
CA TYR A 67 0.70 -3.07 8.63
C TYR A 67 1.74 -2.67 9.68
N ALA A 68 2.04 -1.38 9.78
CA ALA A 68 2.96 -0.83 10.76
C ALA A 68 2.17 -0.31 11.97
N PRO A 69 2.16 -1.01 13.12
CA PRO A 69 1.40 -0.59 14.30
C PRO A 69 1.91 0.74 14.89
N ASP A 70 3.18 1.05 14.67
CA ASP A 70 3.82 2.31 15.03
C ASP A 70 4.96 2.63 14.05
N ALA A 71 5.54 3.83 14.15
CA ALA A 71 6.61 4.27 13.25
C ALA A 71 7.90 3.46 13.43
N GLU A 72 8.21 3.03 14.66
CA GLU A 72 9.41 2.25 14.98
C GLU A 72 9.35 0.85 14.38
N ALA A 73 8.16 0.33 14.10
CA ALA A 73 7.95 -0.94 13.40
C ALA A 73 8.68 -1.00 12.05
N TYR A 74 8.78 0.13 11.34
CA TYR A 74 9.54 0.22 10.08
C TYR A 74 11.05 -0.01 10.24
N THR A 75 11.57 0.15 11.46
CA THR A 75 12.98 -0.08 11.82
C THR A 75 13.17 -1.45 12.48
N VAL A 76 12.26 -1.84 13.39
CA VAL A 76 12.36 -3.08 14.16
C VAL A 76 12.05 -4.30 13.30
N PHE A 77 11.10 -4.20 12.36
CA PHE A 77 10.65 -5.32 11.52
C PHE A 77 11.06 -5.16 10.04
N THR A 78 12.17 -4.47 9.78
CA THR A 78 12.74 -4.19 8.43
C THR A 78 12.83 -5.38 7.48
N LYS A 79 12.93 -6.62 8.00
CA LYS A 79 12.98 -7.83 7.16
C LYS A 79 11.65 -8.19 6.50
N VAL A 80 10.54 -7.63 7.01
CA VAL A 80 9.16 -7.83 6.54
C VAL A 80 8.51 -6.49 6.13
N LEU A 81 8.86 -5.40 6.81
CA LEU A 81 8.17 -4.12 6.74
C LEU A 81 9.18 -2.99 6.45
N PRO A 82 9.06 -2.23 5.34
CA PRO A 82 8.11 -2.45 4.25
C PRO A 82 8.49 -3.70 3.43
N PRO A 83 7.55 -4.25 2.62
CA PRO A 83 7.86 -5.38 1.73
C PRO A 83 9.03 -5.05 0.80
N LYS A 84 9.89 -6.03 0.48
CA LYS A 84 11.11 -5.80 -0.33
C LYS A 84 10.84 -5.26 -1.75
N ASP A 85 9.63 -5.41 -2.28
CA ASP A 85 9.26 -4.82 -3.58
C ASP A 85 9.17 -3.28 -3.50
N PHE A 86 9.13 -2.70 -2.31
CA PHE A 86 8.95 -1.27 -2.06
C PHE A 86 10.33 -0.61 -2.02
N ARG A 87 10.57 0.37 -2.89
CA ARG A 87 11.87 1.06 -3.00
C ARG A 87 11.84 2.43 -2.29
N PRO A 88 12.98 2.97 -1.85
CA PRO A 88 13.03 4.31 -1.25
C PRO A 88 12.54 5.41 -2.20
N THR A 89 12.10 6.54 -1.66
CA THR A 89 11.65 7.69 -2.46
C THR A 89 12.81 8.64 -2.74
N THR A 90 13.02 8.99 -4.00
CA THR A 90 13.88 10.12 -4.39
C THR A 90 13.10 11.41 -4.17
N SER A 91 13.58 12.28 -3.29
CA SER A 91 12.98 13.56 -3.00
C SER A 91 13.03 14.50 -4.20
N ALA A 92 11.90 15.08 -4.59
CA ALA A 92 11.85 16.31 -5.37
C ALA A 92 10.49 17.00 -5.24
N ILE A 93 10.56 18.33 -5.18
CA ILE A 93 9.47 19.29 -5.05
C ILE A 93 8.80 19.46 -6.42
N SER A 94 7.47 19.35 -6.53
CA SER A 94 6.66 20.17 -7.48
C SER A 94 5.14 19.96 -7.41
N ILE A 95 4.45 21.11 -7.45
CA ILE A 95 3.11 21.48 -7.95
C ILE A 95 2.03 20.37 -8.02
N LEU A 96 1.30 20.22 -6.90
CA LEU A 96 -0.01 19.56 -6.78
C LEU A 96 -1.17 20.51 -7.16
N PRO A 97 -2.43 20.01 -7.26
CA PRO A 97 -3.62 20.87 -7.20
C PRO A 97 -3.52 21.82 -6.00
N VAL A 98 -3.44 23.12 -6.30
CA VAL A 98 -3.09 24.20 -5.35
C VAL A 98 -3.84 24.08 -4.03
N ARG A 99 -5.14 23.74 -4.07
CA ARG A 99 -5.97 23.59 -2.87
C ARG A 99 -5.46 22.54 -1.88
N LEU A 100 -5.05 21.37 -2.36
CA LEU A 100 -4.56 20.29 -1.48
C LEU A 100 -3.22 20.69 -0.85
N MET A 101 -2.30 21.25 -1.66
CA MET A 101 -0.99 21.67 -1.16
C MET A 101 -1.12 22.82 -0.16
N THR A 102 -1.98 23.80 -0.44
CA THR A 102 -2.25 24.89 0.50
C THR A 102 -2.76 24.36 1.84
N ALA A 103 -3.68 23.39 1.84
CA ALA A 103 -4.20 22.80 3.07
C ALA A 103 -3.12 22.02 3.83
N VAL A 104 -2.37 21.15 3.14
CA VAL A 104 -1.29 20.35 3.77
C VAL A 104 -0.22 21.28 4.35
N ASN A 105 0.26 22.24 3.58
CA ASN A 105 1.28 23.20 4.04
C ASN A 105 0.82 24.02 5.24
N GLU A 106 -0.47 24.37 5.33
CA GLU A 106 -0.98 25.10 6.48
C GLU A 106 -1.05 24.23 7.74
N ILE A 107 -1.33 22.93 7.59
CA ILE A 107 -1.32 21.97 8.69
C ILE A 107 0.13 21.71 9.16
N GLU A 108 1.08 21.58 8.23
CA GLU A 108 2.51 21.36 8.53
C GLU A 108 3.15 22.49 9.34
N LYS A 109 2.61 23.72 9.25
CA LYS A 109 3.05 24.83 10.10
C LYS A 109 2.74 24.62 11.58
N ARG A 110 1.79 23.75 11.91
CA ARG A 110 1.29 23.53 13.27
C ARG A 110 1.58 22.13 13.81
N LEU A 111 1.76 21.16 12.93
CA LEU A 111 1.98 19.76 13.27
C LEU A 111 3.17 19.20 12.49
N SER A 112 4.02 18.42 13.16
CA SER A 112 5.09 17.68 12.52
C SER A 112 4.59 16.33 12.04
N PHE A 113 4.73 16.04 10.75
CA PHE A 113 4.42 14.72 10.19
C PHE A 113 5.63 13.77 10.29
N SER A 114 5.34 12.48 10.46
CA SER A 114 6.36 11.43 10.50
C SER A 114 6.87 11.11 9.09
N HIS A 115 8.18 11.23 8.89
CA HIS A 115 8.84 11.05 7.61
C HIS A 115 10.18 10.33 7.78
N ASP A 116 10.57 9.50 6.80
CA ASP A 116 11.86 8.80 6.76
C ASP A 116 12.32 8.58 5.31
N CYS A 117 13.31 7.72 5.06
CA CYS A 117 13.81 7.35 3.72
C CYS A 117 12.74 6.76 2.78
N PHE A 118 11.60 6.32 3.32
CA PHE A 118 10.44 5.88 2.55
C PHE A 118 9.44 7.00 2.24
N GLY A 119 9.72 8.24 2.61
CA GLY A 119 8.76 9.34 2.54
C GLY A 119 7.87 9.41 3.78
N SER A 120 6.62 9.85 3.60
CA SER A 120 5.63 9.92 4.68
C SER A 120 5.30 8.54 5.23
N LEU A 121 5.37 8.39 6.55
CA LEU A 121 5.08 7.13 7.23
C LEU A 121 3.57 6.95 7.40
N MET A 122 3.06 5.77 7.03
CA MET A 122 1.64 5.43 7.08
C MET A 122 1.43 4.06 7.69
N PHE A 123 0.23 3.80 8.19
CA PHE A 123 -0.15 2.50 8.76
C PHE A 123 -0.04 1.35 7.75
N CYS A 124 -0.57 1.54 6.53
CA CYS A 124 -0.41 0.57 5.45
C CYS A 124 0.82 0.90 4.61
N PRO A 125 1.73 -0.07 4.35
CA PRO A 125 2.91 0.16 3.53
C PRO A 125 2.60 0.68 2.12
N ARG A 126 1.45 0.29 1.54
CA ARG A 126 0.96 0.77 0.22
C ARG A 126 0.77 2.28 0.13
N ASN A 127 0.74 2.96 1.27
CA ASN A 127 0.56 4.40 1.37
C ASN A 127 1.84 5.13 1.78
N LEU A 128 3.00 4.45 1.85
CA LEU A 128 4.28 5.14 2.05
C LEU A 128 4.63 6.05 0.85
N GLY A 129 5.55 6.98 1.07
CA GLY A 129 6.03 7.90 0.05
C GLY A 129 5.24 9.20 0.04
N THR A 130 4.57 9.45 -1.08
CA THR A 130 3.67 10.60 -1.27
C THR A 130 2.38 10.50 -0.46
N SER A 131 2.03 9.31 0.03
CA SER A 131 0.71 8.98 0.60
C SER A 131 -0.48 9.34 -0.29
N MET A 132 -0.24 9.64 -1.58
CA MET A 132 -1.24 10.24 -2.44
C MET A 132 -1.99 9.19 -3.23
N ARG A 133 -3.32 9.25 -3.15
CA ARG A 133 -4.22 8.58 -4.09
C ARG A 133 -4.96 9.65 -4.87
N VAL A 134 -4.49 9.92 -6.07
CA VAL A 134 -5.21 10.71 -7.07
C VAL A 134 -6.12 9.76 -7.82
N SER A 135 -7.41 10.07 -7.90
CA SER A 135 -8.35 9.25 -8.66
C SER A 135 -9.38 10.08 -9.42
N VAL A 136 -9.88 9.49 -10.50
CA VAL A 136 -10.91 10.06 -11.37
C VAL A 136 -11.98 8.99 -11.58
N HIS A 137 -13.24 9.39 -11.40
CA HIS A 137 -14.36 8.58 -11.88
C HIS A 137 -14.53 8.82 -13.38
N ILE A 138 -14.33 7.78 -14.18
CA ILE A 138 -14.46 7.81 -15.64
C ILE A 138 -15.58 6.86 -16.09
N LYS A 139 -16.51 7.39 -16.89
CA LYS A 139 -17.57 6.59 -17.50
C LYS A 139 -17.10 6.06 -18.84
N MET A 140 -17.04 4.74 -18.98
CA MET A 140 -16.66 4.06 -20.22
C MET A 140 -17.81 3.17 -20.71
N PRO A 141 -18.87 3.76 -21.29
CA PRO A 141 -20.09 3.03 -21.65
C PRO A 141 -19.86 2.05 -22.81
N ASN A 142 -18.84 2.30 -23.64
CA ASN A 142 -18.52 1.50 -24.82
C ASN A 142 -17.38 0.50 -24.57
N LEU A 143 -16.94 0.33 -23.32
CA LEU A 143 -15.86 -0.59 -22.99
C LEU A 143 -16.33 -2.03 -23.20
N ALA A 144 -16.00 -2.59 -24.37
CA ALA A 144 -16.37 -3.96 -24.72
C ALA A 144 -15.54 -5.01 -23.97
N ASN A 145 -14.35 -4.66 -23.45
CA ASN A 145 -13.41 -5.60 -22.87
C ASN A 145 -12.72 -5.05 -21.61
N LYS A 146 -13.16 -5.52 -20.43
CA LYS A 146 -12.56 -5.17 -19.12
C LYS A 146 -11.10 -5.61 -19.00
N ALA A 147 -10.69 -6.70 -19.66
CA ALA A 147 -9.29 -7.14 -19.62
C ALA A 147 -8.36 -6.15 -20.33
N LYS A 148 -8.83 -5.53 -21.42
CA LYS A 148 -8.08 -4.47 -22.12
C LYS A 148 -7.94 -3.21 -21.25
N LEU A 149 -8.98 -2.84 -20.49
CA LEU A 149 -8.91 -1.75 -19.52
C LEU A 149 -7.83 -2.04 -18.46
N ALA A 150 -7.85 -3.23 -17.85
CA ALA A 150 -6.85 -3.62 -16.86
C ALA A 150 -5.43 -3.66 -17.44
N GLU A 151 -5.26 -4.13 -18.68
CA GLU A 151 -3.97 -4.16 -19.37
C GLU A 151 -3.40 -2.76 -19.60
N VAL A 152 -4.20 -1.83 -20.12
CA VAL A 152 -3.75 -0.46 -20.36
C VAL A 152 -3.49 0.26 -19.03
N ALA A 153 -4.38 0.10 -18.05
CA ALA A 153 -4.19 0.67 -16.73
C ALA A 153 -2.86 0.20 -16.09
N ALA A 154 -2.57 -1.10 -16.13
CA ALA A 154 -1.32 -1.66 -15.60
C ALA A 154 -0.07 -1.10 -16.30
N LYS A 155 -0.11 -0.88 -17.62
CA LYS A 155 1.00 -0.24 -18.37
C LYS A 155 1.31 1.17 -17.91
N HIS A 156 0.32 1.87 -17.35
CA HIS A 156 0.44 3.24 -16.86
C HIS A 156 0.48 3.34 -15.33
N ASN A 157 0.76 2.23 -14.62
CA ASN A 157 0.82 2.17 -13.15
C ASN A 157 -0.50 2.62 -12.49
N LEU A 158 -1.64 2.30 -13.12
CA LEU A 158 -2.97 2.64 -12.65
C LEU A 158 -3.67 1.44 -12.01
N GLN A 159 -4.35 1.70 -10.91
CA GLN A 159 -5.31 0.79 -10.29
C GLN A 159 -6.72 1.23 -10.67
N VAL A 160 -7.45 0.34 -11.35
CA VAL A 160 -8.87 0.50 -11.66
C VAL A 160 -9.68 -0.21 -10.58
N ARG A 161 -10.65 0.50 -10.01
CA ARG A 161 -11.68 -0.02 -9.12
C ARG A 161 -13.04 0.26 -9.72
N ASP A 162 -14.01 -0.54 -9.33
CA ASP A 162 -15.40 -0.29 -9.66
C ASP A 162 -15.97 0.79 -8.72
N SER A 163 -17.03 1.49 -9.13
CA SER A 163 -17.48 2.79 -8.59
C SER A 163 -17.85 2.85 -7.10
N HIS A 164 -17.90 1.73 -6.37
CA HIS A 164 -18.21 1.69 -4.93
C HIS A 164 -17.04 1.21 -4.05
N GLY A 165 -15.82 1.03 -4.61
CA GLY A 165 -14.60 0.77 -3.84
C GLY A 165 -13.83 -0.49 -4.25
N GLU A 166 -12.93 -0.96 -3.38
CA GLU A 166 -11.97 -2.06 -3.66
C GLU A 166 -12.66 -3.43 -3.87
N HIS A 167 -13.98 -3.57 -3.60
CA HIS A 167 -14.69 -4.85 -3.52
C HIS A 167 -16.15 -4.87 -4.05
N THR A 168 -16.54 -3.94 -4.93
CA THR A 168 -17.94 -3.79 -5.40
C THR A 168 -18.03 -3.84 -6.92
N GLU A 169 -19.15 -4.23 -7.52
CA GLU A 169 -19.30 -4.20 -9.00
C GLU A 169 -19.57 -2.78 -9.54
N ALA A 170 -19.09 -2.48 -10.75
CA ALA A 170 -19.31 -1.19 -11.42
C ALA A 170 -20.77 -1.06 -11.90
N GLU A 171 -21.55 -0.25 -11.21
CA GLU A 171 -22.86 0.17 -11.71
C GLU A 171 -22.69 1.21 -12.83
N GLY A 172 -23.31 0.94 -13.99
CA GLY A 172 -23.42 1.94 -15.07
C GLY A 172 -22.15 2.22 -15.88
N GLY A 173 -21.13 1.34 -15.80
CA GLY A 173 -19.87 1.49 -16.56
C GLY A 173 -18.99 2.64 -16.08
N ILE A 174 -19.08 2.97 -14.79
CA ILE A 174 -18.24 3.98 -14.13
C ILE A 174 -17.13 3.26 -13.37
N TYR A 175 -15.89 3.70 -13.62
CA TYR A 175 -14.70 3.14 -13.00
C TYR A 175 -13.96 4.23 -12.21
N ASP A 176 -13.53 3.89 -11.00
CA ASP A 176 -12.62 4.70 -10.17
C ASP A 176 -11.18 4.33 -10.49
N THR A 177 -10.53 5.15 -11.31
CA THR A 177 -9.16 4.93 -11.77
C THR A 177 -8.21 5.79 -10.95
N SER A 178 -7.24 5.16 -10.29
CA SER A 178 -6.31 5.80 -9.37
C SER A 178 -4.85 5.42 -9.63
N ASN A 179 -3.88 6.21 -9.16
CA ASN A 179 -2.47 5.81 -9.25
C ASN A 179 -2.23 4.65 -8.29
N GLU A 180 -1.55 3.61 -8.78
CA GLU A 180 -1.15 2.47 -7.97
C GLU A 180 0.09 2.80 -7.15
N ARG A 181 1.07 3.46 -7.77
CA ARG A 181 2.33 3.82 -7.15
C ARG A 181 2.18 5.04 -6.25
N ARG A 182 2.68 4.94 -5.02
CA ARG A 182 2.78 6.05 -4.05
C ARG A 182 4.20 6.29 -3.54
N LEU A 183 5.07 5.32 -3.77
CA LEU A 183 6.44 5.25 -3.30
C LEU A 183 7.42 5.26 -4.49
N SER A 184 8.61 5.83 -4.30
CA SER A 184 9.62 6.00 -5.37
C SER A 184 9.17 6.91 -6.51
N LEU A 185 8.31 7.87 -6.21
CA LEU A 185 7.94 8.97 -7.08
C LEU A 185 7.57 10.17 -6.22
N ILE A 186 7.59 11.35 -6.84
CA ILE A 186 7.12 12.59 -6.20
C ILE A 186 5.64 12.83 -6.51
N GLU A 187 5.01 13.71 -5.77
CA GLU A 187 3.58 14.01 -5.90
C GLU A 187 3.20 14.45 -7.31
N TYR A 188 4.02 15.29 -7.95
CA TYR A 188 3.83 15.68 -9.35
C TYR A 188 3.79 14.46 -10.28
N GLN A 189 4.70 13.50 -10.09
CA GLN A 189 4.76 12.29 -10.92
C GLN A 189 3.53 11.42 -10.68
N ALA A 190 3.04 11.33 -9.43
CA ALA A 190 1.82 10.58 -9.12
C ALA A 190 0.59 11.16 -9.83
N VAL A 191 0.48 12.49 -9.86
CA VAL A 191 -0.56 13.21 -10.62
C VAL A 191 -0.37 12.99 -12.13
N LYS A 192 0.88 13.05 -12.62
CA LYS A 192 1.20 12.86 -14.04
C LYS A 192 0.84 11.46 -14.53
N GLU A 193 1.12 10.41 -13.75
CA GLU A 193 0.73 9.02 -14.07
C GLU A 193 -0.78 8.91 -14.31
N ILE A 194 -1.61 9.58 -13.49
CA ILE A 194 -3.06 9.66 -13.73
C ILE A 194 -3.40 10.39 -15.01
N ILE A 195 -2.86 11.58 -15.23
CA ILE A 195 -3.19 12.39 -16.40
C ILE A 195 -2.86 11.64 -17.69
N ASP A 196 -1.64 11.09 -17.76
CA ASP A 196 -1.17 10.35 -18.93
C ASP A 196 -1.97 9.05 -19.12
N GLY A 197 -2.17 8.29 -18.05
CA GLY A 197 -2.87 7.01 -18.13
C GLY A 197 -4.36 7.16 -18.46
N ILE A 198 -5.03 8.18 -17.91
CA ILE A 198 -6.42 8.51 -18.29
C ILE A 198 -6.49 8.92 -19.77
N ALA A 199 -5.52 9.69 -20.27
CA ALA A 199 -5.47 10.07 -21.68
C ALA A 199 -5.37 8.85 -22.62
N GLU A 200 -4.64 7.80 -22.24
CA GLU A 200 -4.59 6.55 -23.00
C GLU A 200 -5.86 5.70 -22.82
N LEU A 201 -6.44 5.70 -21.63
CA LEU A 201 -7.69 4.99 -21.34
C LEU A 201 -8.91 5.57 -22.09
N ILE A 202 -8.89 6.85 -22.43
CA ILE A 202 -9.95 7.47 -23.25
C ILE A 202 -9.89 6.98 -24.72
N LYS A 203 -8.75 6.45 -25.18
CA LYS A 203 -8.55 6.02 -26.57
C LYS A 203 -9.02 4.58 -26.83
N ILE A 204 -9.32 3.80 -25.80
CA ILE A 204 -9.73 2.39 -25.93
C ILE A 204 -11.25 2.23 -26.02
#